data_AF-A0A848WTE4-F1
#
_entry.id   AF-A0A848WTE4-F1
#
_cell.length_a   1.000
_cell.length_b   1.000
_cell.length_c   1.000
_cell.angle_alpha   90.00
_cell.angle_beta   90.00
_cell.angle_gamma   90.00
#
_symmetry.space_group_name_H-M   'P 1'
#
loop_
_entity.id
_entity.type
_entity.pdbx_description
1 polymer ?
#
loop_
_entity_poly.entity_id
_entity_poly.type
_entity_poly.pdbx_seq_one_letter_code
_entity_poly.pdbx_strand_id
1 'polypeptide(L)'
;MNAIPNLGQFHLNSVDQACIATSRSQVSFQVNLEHDRMNQRILVGLMDENRKRGVAIAIYPATGEVCDLANGGGVIGYLSMSPLLPHESIPCEVLLYKFGHNCVCSVRVQGETFLYPAFMLDDPASLNALVGIESDNPAVNDHSLTWDSPQLSVSEIEQAA
;
A
#
# COMPACT_ATOMS: atom_id res chain seq x y z
N MET A 1 3.49 -23.16 9.84
CA MET A 1 3.98 -22.22 8.82
C MET A 1 2.84 -21.28 8.52
N ASN A 2 3.02 -19.97 8.74
CA ASN A 2 2.06 -19.00 8.22
C ASN A 2 2.16 -19.02 6.70
N ALA A 3 1.03 -19.20 6.02
CA ALA A 3 1.00 -19.11 4.57
C ALA A 3 1.45 -17.70 4.16
N ILE A 4 2.25 -17.63 3.10
CA ILE A 4 2.65 -16.37 2.47
C ILE A 4 1.37 -15.66 1.99
N PRO A 5 1.08 -14.44 2.46
CA PRO A 5 -0.15 -13.77 2.08
C PRO A 5 -0.14 -13.38 0.59
N ASN A 6 -1.30 -13.42 -0.03
CA ASN A 6 -1.53 -13.08 -1.43
C ASN A 6 -2.61 -12.01 -1.53
N LEU A 7 -2.46 -11.09 -2.48
CA LEU A 7 -3.42 -10.00 -2.72
C LEU A 7 -4.87 -10.47 -2.88
N GLY A 8 -5.12 -11.64 -3.45
CA GLY A 8 -6.46 -12.21 -3.64
C GLY A 8 -7.19 -12.60 -2.35
N GLN A 9 -6.50 -12.62 -1.20
CA GLN A 9 -7.09 -12.89 0.12
C GLN A 9 -7.68 -11.63 0.78
N PHE A 10 -7.49 -10.47 0.15
CA PHE A 10 -7.90 -9.19 0.71
C PHE A 10 -9.17 -8.69 0.05
N HIS A 11 -10.08 -8.16 0.88
CA HIS A 11 -11.16 -7.32 0.39
C HIS A 11 -10.61 -5.91 0.18
N LEU A 12 -10.56 -5.46 -1.08
CA LEU A 12 -9.90 -4.22 -1.48
C LEU A 12 -10.92 -3.11 -1.75
N ASN A 13 -10.65 -1.93 -1.22
CA ASN A 13 -11.36 -0.69 -1.50
C ASN A 13 -10.43 0.26 -2.26
N SER A 14 -10.87 0.72 -3.43
CA SER A 14 -10.20 1.82 -4.14
C SER A 14 -10.68 3.13 -3.54
N VAL A 15 -9.76 3.92 -2.99
CA VAL A 15 -10.09 5.17 -2.29
C VAL A 15 -9.82 6.40 -3.13
N ASP A 16 -8.91 6.30 -4.10
CA ASP A 16 -8.59 7.36 -5.04
C ASP A 16 -7.85 6.79 -6.28
N GLN A 17 -7.63 7.62 -7.31
CA GLN A 17 -6.94 7.25 -8.54
C GLN A 17 -6.01 8.37 -9.05
N ALA A 18 -4.79 7.99 -9.45
CA ALA A 18 -3.77 8.89 -9.99
C ALA A 18 -3.48 8.54 -11.45
N CYS A 19 -3.62 9.52 -12.33
CA CYS A 19 -3.15 9.43 -13.71
C CYS A 19 -1.72 9.99 -13.81
N ILE A 20 -0.80 9.17 -14.30
CA ILE A 20 0.61 9.52 -14.49
C ILE A 20 0.82 9.74 -15.99
N ALA A 21 0.84 11.02 -16.38
CA ALA A 21 0.99 11.43 -17.77
C ALA A 21 2.45 11.57 -18.22
N THR A 22 3.39 11.74 -17.27
CA THR A 22 4.79 12.06 -17.57
C THR A 22 5.74 10.92 -17.23
N SER A 23 6.88 10.91 -17.91
CA SER A 23 7.95 9.95 -17.66
C SER A 23 8.69 10.22 -16.35
N ARG A 24 8.50 11.40 -15.75
CA ARG A 24 9.13 11.83 -14.50
C ARG A 24 8.10 12.44 -13.55
N SER A 25 7.68 11.65 -12.58
CA SER A 25 6.66 12.07 -11.63
C SER A 25 6.93 11.48 -10.25
N GLN A 26 6.48 12.19 -9.23
CA GLN A 26 6.31 11.66 -7.88
C GLN A 26 4.82 11.44 -7.66
N VAL A 27 4.47 10.28 -7.11
CA VAL A 27 3.12 9.97 -6.63
C VAL A 27 3.22 9.73 -5.13
N SER A 28 2.41 10.43 -4.34
CA SER A 28 2.31 10.21 -2.89
C SER A 28 0.85 9.93 -2.54
N PHE A 29 0.64 8.78 -1.90
CA PHE A 29 -0.63 8.39 -1.31
C PHE A 29 -0.49 8.34 0.20
N GLN A 30 -1.24 9.16 0.92
CA GLN A 30 -1.29 9.18 2.38
C GLN A 30 -2.69 8.79 2.85
N VAL A 31 -2.76 8.00 3.92
CA VAL A 31 -4.03 7.58 4.52
C VAL A 31 -3.82 7.20 5.98
N ASN A 32 -4.81 7.45 6.82
CA ASN A 32 -4.84 6.88 8.17
C ASN A 32 -5.75 5.65 8.15
N LEU A 33 -5.23 4.54 8.66
CA LEU A 33 -5.99 3.29 8.79
C LEU A 33 -6.34 3.05 10.25
N GLU A 34 -7.49 2.46 10.51
CA GLU A 34 -7.91 1.97 11.83
C GLU A 34 -8.48 0.57 11.67
N HIS A 35 -8.12 -0.35 12.56
CA HIS A 35 -8.62 -1.72 12.54
C HIS A 35 -9.30 -2.10 13.86
N ASP A 36 -10.21 -3.08 13.77
CA ASP A 36 -10.89 -3.66 14.93
C ASP A 36 -10.22 -4.96 15.40
N ARG A 37 -9.61 -5.70 14.46
CA ARG A 37 -9.12 -7.06 14.71
C ARG A 37 -7.62 -7.16 14.61
N MET A 38 -7.03 -7.79 15.62
CA MET A 38 -5.59 -8.04 15.71
C MET A 38 -5.12 -9.18 14.79
N ASN A 39 -6.01 -10.11 14.47
CA ASN A 39 -5.70 -11.36 13.76
C ASN A 39 -5.89 -11.29 12.24
N GLN A 40 -6.24 -10.12 11.70
CA GLN A 40 -6.39 -9.89 10.26
C GLN A 40 -5.32 -8.91 9.80
N ARG A 41 -4.70 -9.17 8.65
CA ARG A 41 -3.81 -8.19 8.03
C ARG A 41 -4.60 -7.06 7.42
N ILE A 42 -4.07 -5.85 7.53
CA ILE A 42 -4.54 -4.67 6.81
C ILE A 42 -3.63 -4.41 5.61
N LEU A 43 -4.15 -3.75 4.58
CA LEU A 43 -3.45 -3.50 3.33
C LEU A 43 -3.48 -2.02 2.99
N VAL A 44 -2.34 -1.53 2.48
CA VAL A 44 -2.23 -0.22 1.84
C VAL A 44 -1.39 -0.35 0.56
N GLY A 45 -1.76 0.36 -0.50
CA GLY A 45 -1.04 0.26 -1.77
C GLY A 45 -1.42 1.27 -2.84
N LEU A 46 -0.60 1.28 -3.90
CA LEU A 46 -0.83 1.96 -5.17
C LEU A 46 -0.63 0.92 -6.28
N MET A 47 -1.70 0.56 -7.00
CA MET A 47 -1.64 -0.49 -8.02
C MET A 47 -2.28 -0.09 -9.34
N ASP A 48 -1.77 -0.63 -10.45
CA ASP A 48 -2.39 -0.48 -11.76
C ASP A 48 -3.81 -1.08 -11.80
N GLU A 49 -4.57 -0.72 -12.83
CA GLU A 49 -5.97 -1.14 -12.99
C GLU A 49 -6.16 -2.66 -12.97
N ASN A 50 -5.15 -3.40 -13.43
CA ASN A 50 -5.16 -4.86 -13.48
C ASN A 50 -4.63 -5.53 -12.21
N ARG A 51 -4.17 -4.75 -11.22
CA ARG A 51 -3.55 -5.22 -9.98
C ARG A 51 -2.37 -6.16 -10.23
N LYS A 52 -1.58 -5.86 -11.27
CA LYS A 52 -0.37 -6.61 -11.66
C LYS A 52 0.91 -5.87 -11.34
N ARG A 53 0.86 -4.53 -11.29
CA ARG A 53 2.03 -3.68 -11.10
C ARG A 53 1.71 -2.61 -10.08
N GLY A 54 2.67 -2.30 -9.21
CA GLY A 54 2.45 -1.35 -8.14
C GLY A 54 3.14 -1.72 -6.85
N VAL A 55 2.71 -1.05 -5.79
CA VAL A 55 3.06 -1.32 -4.40
C VAL A 55 1.82 -1.80 -3.69
N ALA A 56 1.89 -2.93 -3.01
CA ALA A 56 0.85 -3.35 -2.08
C ALA A 56 1.53 -4.03 -0.90
N ILE A 57 1.34 -3.49 0.30
CA ILE A 57 1.85 -4.11 1.51
C ILE A 57 0.71 -4.62 2.39
N ALA A 58 0.94 -5.74 3.05
CA ALA A 58 0.14 -6.19 4.18
C ALA A 58 0.84 -5.81 5.48
N ILE A 59 0.12 -5.30 6.46
CA ILE A 59 0.59 -5.07 7.83
C ILE A 59 -0.19 -6.02 8.72
N TYR A 60 0.50 -6.77 9.57
CA TYR A 60 -0.13 -7.64 10.55
C TYR A 60 -0.15 -6.96 11.93
N PRO A 61 -1.30 -6.44 12.41
CA PRO A 61 -1.36 -5.68 13.66
C PRO A 61 -0.79 -6.41 14.88
N ALA A 62 -1.03 -7.72 15.01
CA ALA A 62 -0.56 -8.50 16.15
C ALA A 62 0.95 -8.60 16.28
N THR A 63 1.69 -8.58 15.15
CA THR A 63 3.14 -8.85 15.13
C THR A 63 3.95 -7.68 14.59
N GLY A 64 3.30 -6.69 14.00
CA GLY A 64 3.96 -5.62 13.24
C GLY A 64 4.58 -6.09 11.93
N GLU A 65 4.36 -7.33 11.50
CA GLU A 65 4.91 -7.87 10.25
C GLU A 65 4.42 -7.07 9.04
N VAL A 66 5.35 -6.66 8.18
CA VAL A 66 5.05 -5.97 6.92
C VAL A 66 5.47 -6.86 5.75
N CYS A 67 4.51 -7.24 4.90
CA CYS A 67 4.72 -8.11 3.75
C CYS A 67 4.50 -7.38 2.43
N ASP A 68 5.31 -7.66 1.42
CA ASP A 68 5.10 -7.23 0.04
C ASP A 68 4.14 -8.19 -0.67
N LEU A 69 2.92 -7.74 -0.97
CA LEU A 69 1.91 -8.56 -1.65
C LEU A 69 2.01 -8.56 -3.18
N ALA A 70 2.64 -7.56 -3.79
CA ALA A 70 2.74 -7.48 -5.25
C ALA A 70 3.87 -8.38 -5.79
N ASN A 71 4.93 -8.62 -5.00
CA ASN A 71 6.10 -9.40 -5.41
C ASN A 71 6.25 -10.72 -4.61
N GLY A 72 5.13 -11.42 -4.39
CA GLY A 72 5.17 -12.80 -3.89
C GLY A 72 5.02 -12.96 -2.37
N GLY A 73 4.48 -11.96 -1.67
CA GLY A 73 4.01 -12.06 -0.28
C GLY A 73 5.11 -12.09 0.79
N GLY A 74 6.37 -11.85 0.42
CA GLY A 74 7.51 -11.95 1.34
C GLY A 74 7.51 -10.85 2.41
N VAL A 75 8.05 -11.15 3.59
CA VAL A 75 8.25 -10.16 4.65
C VAL A 75 9.34 -9.17 4.25
N ILE A 76 9.02 -7.87 4.28
CA ILE A 76 9.95 -6.77 4.01
C ILE A 76 10.40 -6.03 5.28
N GLY A 77 9.75 -6.31 6.42
CA GLY A 77 10.19 -5.81 7.71
C GLY A 77 9.18 -6.05 8.82
N TYR A 78 9.48 -5.48 9.99
CA TYR A 78 8.62 -5.49 11.17
C TYR A 78 8.60 -4.10 11.77
N LEU A 79 7.42 -3.64 12.18
CA LEU A 79 7.26 -2.40 12.95
C LEU A 79 7.88 -2.55 14.34
N SER A 80 8.61 -1.52 14.75
CA SER A 80 9.21 -1.45 16.09
C SER A 80 8.14 -1.31 17.18
N MET A 81 7.05 -0.61 16.87
CA MET A 81 5.90 -0.40 17.75
C MET A 81 4.80 -1.41 17.42
N SER A 82 4.97 -2.64 17.87
CA SER A 82 3.94 -3.69 17.79
C SER A 82 3.65 -4.31 19.16
N PRO A 83 2.41 -4.79 19.42
CA PRO A 83 1.26 -4.81 18.52
C PRO A 83 0.65 -3.42 18.27
N LEU A 84 0.02 -3.23 17.11
CA LEU A 84 -0.81 -2.05 16.81
C LEU A 84 -2.16 -2.23 17.49
N LEU A 85 -2.57 -1.30 18.36
CA LEU A 85 -3.82 -1.49 19.12
C LEU A 85 -5.05 -1.21 18.25
N PRO A 86 -6.17 -1.94 18.46
CA PRO A 86 -7.42 -1.64 17.77
C PRO A 86 -7.88 -0.21 18.07
N HIS A 87 -8.56 0.40 17.10
CA HIS A 87 -9.05 1.78 17.19
C HIS A 87 -7.97 2.87 17.30
N GLU A 88 -6.69 2.52 17.12
CA GLU A 88 -5.63 3.51 16.97
C GLU A 88 -5.39 3.84 15.51
N SER A 89 -5.11 5.12 15.25
CA SER A 89 -4.78 5.62 13.92
C SER A 89 -3.39 5.14 13.49
N ILE A 90 -3.32 4.52 12.32
CA ILE A 90 -2.10 4.02 11.70
C ILE A 90 -1.83 4.87 10.46
N PRO A 91 -1.03 5.95 10.59
CA PRO A 91 -0.66 6.77 9.45
C PRO A 91 0.22 5.96 8.50
N CYS A 92 -0.19 5.91 7.24
CA CYS A 92 0.49 5.23 6.15
C CYS A 92 0.77 6.20 5.00
N GLU A 93 1.92 6.04 4.36
CA GLU A 93 2.28 6.75 3.14
C GLU A 93 2.92 5.78 2.13
N VAL A 94 2.41 5.76 0.90
CA VAL A 94 3.06 5.11 -0.23
C VAL A 94 3.64 6.21 -1.12
N LEU A 95 4.96 6.23 -1.23
CA LEU A 95 5.69 7.19 -2.04
C LEU A 95 6.33 6.47 -3.22
N LEU A 96 6.06 6.96 -4.43
CA LEU A 96 6.55 6.40 -5.68
C LEU A 96 7.22 7.50 -6.50
N TYR A 97 8.42 7.21 -6.99
CA TYR A 97 9.15 8.02 -7.93
C TYR A 97 9.26 7.28 -9.26
N LYS A 98 8.75 7.88 -10.34
CA LYS A 98 8.84 7.35 -11.69
C LYS A 98 9.93 8.09 -12.48
N PHE A 99 10.79 7.31 -13.14
CA PHE A 99 11.85 7.80 -14.04
C PHE A 99 11.89 6.95 -15.32
N GLY A 100 11.37 7.49 -16.43
CA GLY A 100 11.06 6.69 -17.61
C GLY A 100 10.03 5.62 -17.24
N HIS A 101 10.35 4.36 -17.51
CA HIS A 101 9.53 3.22 -17.10
C HIS A 101 9.80 2.73 -15.68
N ASN A 102 10.88 3.18 -15.03
CA ASN A 102 11.28 2.65 -13.73
C ASN A 102 10.54 3.36 -12.59
N CYS A 103 10.00 2.60 -11.65
CA CYS A 103 9.36 3.09 -10.44
C CYS A 103 10.17 2.64 -9.22
N VAL A 104 10.61 3.59 -8.40
CA VAL A 104 11.26 3.35 -7.11
C VAL A 104 10.30 3.79 -6.02
N CYS A 105 10.09 2.93 -5.02
CA CYS A 105 9.04 3.15 -4.05
C CYS A 105 9.51 2.91 -2.62
N SER A 106 8.86 3.61 -1.70
CA SER A 106 8.96 3.36 -0.26
C SER A 106 7.58 3.42 0.35
N VAL A 107 7.36 2.60 1.37
CA VAL A 107 6.15 2.68 2.17
C VAL A 107 6.53 3.11 3.57
N ARG A 108 5.79 4.05 4.12
CA ARG A 108 5.93 4.51 5.50
C ARG A 108 4.72 4.07 6.30
N VAL A 109 4.94 3.48 7.47
CA VAL A 109 3.87 3.05 8.38
C VAL A 109 4.28 3.47 9.78
N GLN A 110 3.41 4.25 10.46
CA GLN A 110 3.73 4.86 11.77
C GLN A 110 5.08 5.59 11.83
N GLY A 111 5.45 6.24 10.73
CA GLY A 111 6.72 6.98 10.64
C GLY A 111 7.94 6.12 10.29
N GLU A 112 7.84 4.79 10.28
CA GLU A 112 8.91 3.86 9.88
C GLU A 112 8.88 3.61 8.37
N THR A 113 10.05 3.59 7.72
CA THR A 113 10.17 3.45 6.25
C THR A 113 10.62 2.05 5.84
N PHE A 114 9.85 1.43 4.96
CA PHE A 114 10.14 0.15 4.32
C PHE A 114 10.49 0.41 2.85
N LEU A 115 11.69 -0.04 2.45
CA LEU A 115 12.09 0.01 1.05
C LEU A 115 11.34 -1.09 0.28
N TYR A 116 10.81 -0.71 -0.88
CA TYR A 116 10.03 -1.62 -1.71
C TYR A 116 10.78 -1.92 -3.02
N PRO A 117 10.70 -3.15 -3.56
CA PRO A 117 11.35 -3.48 -4.82
C PRO A 117 10.92 -2.53 -5.95
N ALA A 118 11.88 -2.12 -6.77
CA ALA A 118 11.58 -1.33 -7.96
C ALA A 118 10.81 -2.18 -8.98
N PHE A 119 9.90 -1.55 -9.71
CA PHE A 119 9.13 -2.20 -10.78
C PHE A 119 9.01 -1.27 -12.00
N MET A 120 8.49 -1.81 -13.10
CA MET A 120 8.29 -1.03 -14.32
C MET A 120 6.83 -0.66 -14.52
N LEU A 121 6.57 0.56 -14.97
CA LEU A 121 5.25 1.08 -15.31
C LEU A 121 5.31 1.79 -16.68
N ASP A 122 4.39 1.44 -17.57
CA ASP A 122 4.34 2.00 -18.92
C ASP A 122 3.73 3.40 -18.93
N ASP A 123 3.89 4.14 -20.04
CA ASP A 123 3.27 5.44 -20.24
C ASP A 123 2.14 5.37 -21.29
N PRO A 124 0.99 6.04 -21.06
CA PRO A 124 0.55 6.61 -19.79
C PRO A 124 0.14 5.50 -18.81
N ALA A 125 0.18 5.79 -17.50
CA ALA A 125 -0.28 4.85 -16.48
C ALA A 125 -1.34 5.46 -15.55
N SER A 126 -2.16 4.58 -15.01
CA SER A 126 -3.10 4.88 -13.92
C SER A 126 -2.80 3.98 -12.74
N LEU A 127 -2.74 4.57 -11.55
CA LEU A 127 -2.59 3.85 -10.27
C LEU A 127 -3.79 4.14 -9.39
N ASN A 128 -4.40 3.10 -8.85
CA ASN A 128 -5.44 3.17 -7.85
C ASN A 128 -4.81 3.13 -6.46
N ALA A 129 -5.19 4.08 -5.60
CA ALA A 129 -4.90 4.03 -4.18
C ALA A 129 -5.83 3.02 -3.52
N LEU A 130 -5.24 2.02 -2.87
CA LEU A 130 -5.95 0.87 -2.32
C LEU A 130 -5.75 0.80 -0.81
N VAL A 131 -6.83 0.49 -0.11
CA VAL A 131 -6.81 -0.01 1.26
C VAL A 131 -7.58 -1.32 1.31
N GLY A 132 -7.29 -2.17 2.28
CA GLY A 132 -8.01 -3.43 2.39
C GLY A 132 -7.74 -4.21 3.66
N ILE A 133 -8.52 -5.25 3.87
CA ILE A 133 -8.38 -6.15 5.02
C ILE A 133 -8.43 -7.60 4.55
N GLU A 134 -7.60 -8.43 5.16
CA GLU A 134 -7.60 -9.87 4.94
C GLU A 134 -8.94 -10.46 5.37
N SER A 135 -9.59 -11.18 4.45
CA SER A 135 -10.91 -11.76 4.68
C SER A 135 -10.93 -13.22 4.24
N ASP A 136 -11.45 -14.08 5.11
CA ASP A 136 -11.72 -15.49 4.80
C ASP A 136 -12.79 -15.64 3.72
N ASN A 137 -13.61 -14.60 3.52
CA ASN A 137 -14.59 -14.52 2.45
C ASN A 137 -14.64 -13.09 1.88
N PRO A 138 -13.85 -12.78 0.85
CA PRO A 138 -13.76 -11.42 0.30
C PRO A 138 -15.08 -10.90 -0.31
N ALA A 139 -16.12 -11.74 -0.43
CA ALA A 139 -17.47 -11.33 -0.85
C ALA A 139 -18.32 -10.73 0.28
N VAL A 140 -17.88 -10.84 1.54
CA VAL A 140 -18.56 -10.25 2.70
C VAL A 140 -17.90 -8.89 3.01
N ASN A 141 -18.70 -7.83 3.05
CA ASN A 141 -18.24 -6.53 3.52
C ASN A 141 -17.92 -6.63 5.02
N ASP A 142 -16.63 -6.77 5.34
CA ASP A 142 -16.13 -6.74 6.71
C ASP A 142 -15.84 -5.27 7.08
N HIS A 143 -16.57 -4.74 8.06
CA HIS A 143 -16.42 -3.37 8.56
C HIS A 143 -15.23 -3.21 9.52
N SER A 144 -14.40 -4.24 9.70
CA SER A 144 -13.28 -4.25 10.65
C SER A 144 -12.06 -3.41 10.25
N LEU A 145 -12.12 -2.75 9.10
CA LEU A 145 -11.17 -1.71 8.69
C LEU A 145 -11.93 -0.44 8.36
N THR A 146 -11.48 0.67 8.93
CA THR A 146 -11.88 2.01 8.53
C THR A 146 -10.67 2.82 8.12
N TRP A 147 -10.89 3.88 7.36
CA TRP A 147 -9.84 4.80 6.93
C TRP A 147 -10.36 6.22 6.87
N ASP A 148 -9.47 7.17 7.10
CA ASP A 148 -9.76 8.58 6.98
C ASP A 148 -8.68 9.32 6.19
N SER A 149 -9.04 10.53 5.78
CA SER A 149 -8.12 11.50 5.16
C SER A 149 -7.28 10.95 4.00
N PRO A 150 -7.83 10.15 3.04
CA PRO A 150 -7.05 9.71 1.91
C PRO A 150 -6.62 10.92 1.08
N GLN A 151 -5.32 11.03 0.82
CA GLN A 151 -4.74 12.09 0.00
C GLN A 151 -3.84 11.45 -1.04
N LEU A 152 -4.24 11.58 -2.31
CA LEU A 152 -3.42 11.17 -3.45
C LEU A 152 -2.96 12.40 -4.20
N SER A 153 -1.66 12.47 -4.46
CA SER A 153 -1.06 13.57 -5.22
C SER A 153 -0.08 13.05 -6.26
N VAL A 154 -0.06 13.74 -7.40
CA VAL A 154 0.90 13.53 -8.48
C VAL A 154 1.59 14.86 -8.75
N SER A 155 2.91 14.87 -8.73
CA SER A 155 3.71 16.04 -9.08
C SER A 155 4.75 15.68 -10.14
N GLU A 156 5.01 16.59 -11.07
CA GLU A 156 6.10 16.44 -12.02
C GLU A 156 7.44 16.73 -11.33
N ILE A 157 8.46 15.95 -11.69
CA ILE A 157 9.82 16.17 -11.18
C ILE A 157 10.58 16.99 -12.23
N GLU A 158 10.71 18.29 -11.99
CA GLU A 158 11.50 19.19 -12.84
C GLU A 158 12.98 18.78 -12.83
N GLN A 159 13.66 18.94 -13.98
CA GLN A 159 15.11 18.80 -14.02
C GLN A 159 15.75 19.97 -13.28
N ALA A 160 16.66 19.68 -12.34
CA ALA A 160 17.66 20.67 -11.97
C ALA A 160 18.44 21.02 -13.26
N ALA A 161 18.39 22.30 -13.63
CA ALA A 161 19.06 22.87 -14.80
C ALA A 161 20.58 22.73 -14.73
#